data_AF-A0A7X9HWG7-F1
#
_entry.id   AF-A0A7X9HWG7-F1
#
_cell.length_a   1.000
_cell.length_b   1.000
_cell.length_c   1.000
_cell.angle_alpha   90.00
_cell.angle_beta   90.00
_cell.angle_gamma   90.00
#
_symmetry.space_group_name_H-M   'P 1'
#
loop_
_entity.id
_entity.type
_entity.pdbx_description
1 polymer ?
#
loop_
_entity_poly.entity_id
_entity_poly.type
_entity_poly.pdbx_seq_one_letter_code
_entity_poly.pdbx_strand_id
1 'polypeptide(L)'
;MNQEVMVLCIQTLLLAGAIIFFLVRKGSFIKFDLAGEIKQVFSFFKRHKLFTTTLCIVVISYLFLGYLSILLPQNTSDSLYNHLARIAHWLQQGSLKPYDTFSDFGITYPYNNSLLMMWSMLFIHSDRLVGLVQWFAAILLALAIYGLATELRFPHLQAGFSAVVFLTFPIVIFESITAQNDLLAASFFLIGMYFFIRAFQTQNYPDIVFSALSI
;
A
#
# COMPACT_ATOMS: atom_id res chain seq x y z
N MET A 1 -26.01 8.13 18.38
CA MET A 1 -24.64 8.47 17.98
C MET A 1 -24.46 7.96 16.56
N ASN A 2 -24.11 8.83 15.59
CA ASN A 2 -23.96 8.41 14.20
C ASN A 2 -22.92 7.30 14.09
N GLN A 3 -23.21 6.24 13.33
CA GLN A 3 -22.31 5.10 13.15
C GLN A 3 -20.93 5.56 12.64
N GLU A 4 -20.89 6.61 11.82
CA GLU A 4 -19.67 7.25 11.32
C GLU A 4 -18.80 7.84 12.44
N VAL A 5 -19.41 8.54 13.40
CA VAL A 5 -18.72 9.12 14.55
C VAL A 5 -18.15 8.01 15.44
N MET A 6 -18.89 6.92 15.61
CA MET A 6 -18.44 5.76 16.37
C MET A 6 -17.21 5.09 15.72
N VAL A 7 -17.22 4.89 14.40
CA VAL A 7 -16.09 4.30 13.66
C VAL A 7 -14.85 5.18 13.74
N LEU A 8 -15.00 6.49 13.54
CA LEU A 8 -13.90 7.45 13.69
C LEU A 8 -13.32 7.43 15.11
N CYS A 9 -14.17 7.40 16.14
CA CYS A 9 -13.71 7.30 17.53
C CYS A 9 -12.92 6.00 17.77
N ILE A 10 -13.39 4.85 17.26
CA ILE A 10 -12.68 3.57 17.40
C ILE A 10 -11.31 3.61 16.71
N GLN A 11 -11.24 4.13 15.47
CA GLN A 11 -9.98 4.24 14.73
C GLN A 11 -8.98 5.17 15.43
N THR A 12 -9.47 6.28 15.98
CA THR A 12 -8.63 7.25 16.69
C THR A 12 -8.11 6.66 18.01
N LEU A 13 -8.94 5.88 18.72
CA LEU A 13 -8.55 5.15 19.92
C LEU A 13 -7.51 4.06 19.62
N LEU A 14 -7.63 3.34 18.51
CA LEU A 14 -6.64 2.34 18.09
C LEU A 14 -5.30 2.99 17.73
N LEU A 15 -5.32 4.11 17.00
CA LEU A 15 -4.12 4.90 16.70
C LEU A 15 -3.46 5.45 17.97
N ALA A 16 -4.24 6.04 18.86
CA ALA A 16 -3.75 6.53 20.14
C ALA A 16 -3.18 5.41 21.01
N GLY A 17 -3.85 4.25 21.05
CA GLY A 17 -3.37 3.05 21.74
C GLY A 17 -2.05 2.53 21.18
N ALA A 18 -1.89 2.50 19.86
CA ALA A 18 -0.64 2.12 19.21
C ALA A 18 0.51 3.10 19.53
N ILE A 19 0.23 4.40 19.50
CA ILE A 19 1.20 5.45 19.86
C ILE A 19 1.60 5.33 21.34
N ILE A 20 0.63 5.19 22.24
CA ILE A 20 0.88 5.04 23.68
C ILE A 20 1.66 3.75 23.95
N PHE A 21 1.29 2.64 23.33
CA PHE A 21 2.04 1.38 23.43
C PHE A 21 3.50 1.55 22.97
N PHE A 22 3.71 2.27 21.88
CA PHE A 22 5.05 2.58 21.37
C PHE A 22 5.85 3.51 22.31
N LEU A 23 5.20 4.48 22.95
CA LEU A 23 5.84 5.40 23.90
C LEU A 23 6.14 4.75 25.26
N VAL A 24 5.24 3.87 25.75
CA VAL A 24 5.37 3.17 27.04
C VAL A 24 6.39 2.05 26.95
N ARG A 25 6.47 1.36 25.81
CA ARG A 25 7.53 0.42 25.51
C ARG A 25 8.77 1.24 25.17
N LYS A 26 9.47 1.74 26.21
CA LYS A 26 10.84 2.31 26.13
C LYS A 26 11.77 1.28 25.47
N GLY A 27 11.66 1.06 24.17
CA GLY A 27 12.75 0.56 23.37
C GLY A 27 13.87 1.56 23.56
N SER A 28 15.10 1.08 23.78
CA SER A 28 16.24 1.99 23.75
C SER A 28 16.10 2.78 22.45
N PHE A 29 16.06 4.11 22.55
CA PHE A 29 16.22 4.93 21.36
C PHE A 29 17.58 4.52 20.82
N ILE A 30 17.57 3.74 19.74
CA ILE A 30 18.77 3.46 18.97
C ILE A 30 19.34 4.84 18.72
N LYS A 31 20.56 5.12 19.23
CA LYS A 31 21.26 6.37 18.92
C LYS A 31 21.49 6.35 17.42
N PHE A 32 20.55 6.91 16.68
CA PHE A 32 20.54 6.93 15.24
C PHE A 32 21.42 8.11 14.82
N ASP A 33 22.64 7.82 14.37
CA ASP A 33 23.49 8.83 13.77
C ASP A 33 22.95 9.18 12.39
N LEU A 34 21.92 10.03 12.38
CA LEU A 34 21.25 10.49 11.18
C LEU A 34 22.24 11.05 10.15
N ALA A 35 23.27 11.78 10.61
CA ALA A 35 24.25 12.39 9.71
C ALA A 35 25.20 11.35 9.11
N GLY A 36 25.62 10.35 9.89
CA GLY A 36 26.40 9.21 9.43
C GLY A 36 25.65 8.34 8.42
N GLU A 37 24.39 8.01 8.73
CA GLU A 37 23.50 7.22 7.86
C GLU A 37 23.24 7.95 6.53
N ILE A 38 22.91 9.25 6.58
CA ILE A 38 22.73 10.07 5.37
C ILE A 38 24.00 10.08 4.51
N LYS A 39 25.19 10.22 5.12
CA LYS A 39 26.46 10.19 4.39
C LYS A 39 26.70 8.83 3.74
N GLN A 40 26.42 7.73 4.44
CA GLN A 40 26.57 6.38 3.87
C GLN A 40 25.61 6.16 2.70
N VAL A 41 24.34 6.53 2.86
CA VAL A 41 23.33 6.46 1.80
C VAL A 41 23.75 7.29 0.58
N PHE A 42 24.20 8.53 0.80
CA PHE A 42 24.65 9.39 -0.30
C PHE A 42 25.91 8.84 -0.99
N SER A 43 26.83 8.25 -0.23
CA SER A 43 28.02 7.60 -0.78
C SER A 43 27.66 6.36 -1.62
N PHE A 44 26.65 5.60 -1.20
CA PHE A 44 26.13 4.43 -1.91
C PHE A 44 25.53 4.84 -3.26
N PHE A 45 24.67 5.85 -3.28
CA PHE A 45 24.10 6.37 -4.54
C PHE A 45 25.19 6.92 -5.48
N LYS A 46 26.18 7.65 -4.94
CA LYS A 46 27.33 8.11 -5.75
C LYS A 46 28.14 6.97 -6.36
N ARG A 47 28.31 5.87 -5.63
CA ARG A 47 29.05 4.68 -6.07
C ARG A 47 28.28 3.90 -7.13
N HIS A 48 26.96 3.78 -7.00
CA HIS A 48 26.11 3.00 -7.88
C HIS A 48 25.28 3.89 -8.81
N LYS A 49 25.97 4.55 -9.76
CA LYS A 49 25.36 5.53 -10.67
C LYS A 49 24.18 4.97 -11.46
N LEU A 50 24.31 3.77 -12.04
CA LEU A 50 23.25 3.14 -12.83
C LEU A 50 21.98 2.94 -11.99
N PHE A 51 22.11 2.31 -10.82
CA PHE A 51 21.00 2.10 -9.89
C PHE A 51 20.32 3.43 -9.52
N THR A 52 21.12 4.45 -9.20
CA THR A 52 20.61 5.78 -8.86
C THR A 52 19.84 6.41 -10.00
N THR A 53 20.38 6.38 -11.22
CA THR A 53 19.71 6.94 -12.40
C THR A 53 18.40 6.20 -12.69
N THR A 54 18.40 4.87 -12.67
CA THR A 54 17.17 4.08 -12.87
C THR A 54 16.14 4.38 -11.78
N LEU A 55 16.55 4.43 -10.51
CA LEU A 55 15.66 4.78 -9.40
C LEU A 55 15.06 6.18 -9.59
N CYS A 56 15.86 7.19 -9.96
CA CYS A 56 15.36 8.54 -10.21
C CYS A 56 14.33 8.56 -11.36
N ILE A 57 14.59 7.84 -12.46
CA ILE A 57 13.65 7.74 -13.58
C ILE A 57 12.34 7.10 -13.10
N VAL A 58 12.41 5.98 -12.37
CA VAL A 58 11.22 5.30 -11.85
C VAL A 58 10.43 6.19 -10.90
N VAL A 59 11.10 6.89 -9.98
CA VAL A 59 10.44 7.82 -9.05
C VAL A 59 9.72 8.94 -9.80
N ILE A 60 10.38 9.57 -10.78
CA ILE A 60 9.77 10.63 -11.59
C ILE A 60 8.57 10.07 -12.37
N SER A 61 8.70 8.89 -12.97
CA SER A 61 7.61 8.23 -13.68
C SER A 61 6.41 7.94 -12.77
N TYR A 62 6.63 7.42 -11.56
CA TYR A 62 5.54 7.15 -10.61
C TYR A 62 4.89 8.44 -10.09
N LEU A 63 5.66 9.50 -9.84
CA LEU A 63 5.07 10.81 -9.50
C LEU A 63 4.19 11.33 -10.64
N PHE A 64 4.63 11.17 -11.89
CA PHE A 64 3.82 11.54 -13.05
C PHE A 64 2.57 10.65 -13.19
N LEU A 65 2.68 9.34 -12.99
CA LEU A 65 1.54 8.40 -12.99
C LEU A 65 0.54 8.73 -11.87
N GLY A 66 1.01 9.06 -10.67
CA GLY A 66 0.14 9.49 -9.57
C GLY A 66 -0.59 10.79 -9.90
N TYR A 67 0.10 11.75 -10.52
CA TYR A 67 -0.53 12.96 -11.03
C TYR A 67 -1.60 12.66 -12.10
N LEU A 68 -1.31 11.76 -13.05
CA LEU A 68 -2.28 11.33 -14.07
C LEU A 68 -3.48 10.61 -13.45
N SER A 69 -3.27 9.77 -12.44
CA SER A 69 -4.35 9.04 -11.74
C SER A 69 -5.33 9.99 -11.06
N ILE A 70 -4.86 11.14 -10.56
CA ILE A 70 -5.71 12.19 -9.98
C ILE A 70 -6.43 13.01 -11.06
N LEU A 71 -5.76 13.26 -12.17
CA LEU A 71 -6.27 14.12 -13.24
C LEU A 71 -7.30 13.42 -14.13
N LEU A 72 -7.06 12.14 -14.44
CA LEU A 72 -7.84 11.37 -15.38
C LEU A 72 -8.88 10.50 -14.65
N PRO A 73 -10.12 10.40 -15.18
CA PRO A 73 -11.12 9.53 -14.60
C PRO A 73 -10.76 8.05 -14.81
N GLN A 74 -11.24 7.22 -13.90
CA GLN A 74 -11.09 5.77 -13.98
C GLN A 74 -11.89 5.24 -15.18
N ASN A 75 -11.25 4.45 -16.03
CA ASN A 75 -11.81 4.05 -17.33
C ASN A 75 -11.73 2.55 -17.62
N THR A 76 -11.21 1.74 -16.70
CA THR A 76 -11.16 0.30 -16.87
C THR A 76 -12.52 -0.31 -16.54
N SER A 77 -12.94 -1.33 -17.30
CA SER A 77 -14.21 -2.03 -17.06
C SER A 77 -14.30 -2.59 -15.64
N ASP A 78 -13.26 -3.26 -15.14
CA ASP A 78 -13.31 -3.83 -13.78
C ASP A 78 -13.53 -2.76 -12.70
N SER A 79 -12.78 -1.64 -12.75
CA SER A 79 -13.02 -0.51 -11.85
C SER A 79 -14.46 0.00 -11.89
N LEU A 80 -15.04 0.16 -13.09
CA LEU A 80 -16.36 0.75 -13.27
C LEU A 80 -17.51 -0.20 -12.89
N TYR A 81 -17.44 -1.45 -13.33
CA TYR A 81 -18.50 -2.44 -13.11
C TYR A 81 -18.48 -3.04 -11.70
N ASN A 82 -17.30 -3.19 -11.11
CA ASN A 82 -17.12 -3.86 -9.83
C ASN A 82 -16.92 -2.84 -8.71
N HIS A 83 -15.77 -2.15 -8.71
CA HIS A 83 -15.33 -1.42 -7.53
C HIS A 83 -16.07 -0.10 -7.29
N LEU A 84 -16.15 0.76 -8.30
CA LEU A 84 -16.74 2.09 -8.18
C LEU A 84 -18.27 2.04 -8.14
N ALA A 85 -18.90 1.16 -8.94
CA ALA A 85 -20.33 0.91 -8.85
C ALA A 85 -20.74 0.46 -7.44
N ARG A 86 -20.00 -0.48 -6.84
CA ARG A 86 -20.22 -0.94 -5.46
C ARG A 86 -20.16 0.20 -4.46
N ILE A 87 -19.10 1.01 -4.52
CA ILE A 87 -18.94 2.15 -3.61
C ILE A 87 -20.09 3.14 -3.78
N ALA A 88 -20.48 3.45 -5.02
CA ALA A 88 -21.60 4.35 -5.30
C ALA A 88 -22.92 3.83 -4.68
N HIS A 89 -23.23 2.55 -4.85
CA HIS A 89 -24.40 1.92 -4.24
C HIS A 89 -24.35 1.99 -2.71
N TRP A 90 -23.20 1.68 -2.09
CA TRP A 90 -23.02 1.75 -0.64
C TRP A 90 -23.24 3.15 -0.09
N LEU A 91 -22.70 4.17 -0.77
CA LEU A 91 -22.88 5.57 -0.38
C LEU A 91 -24.33 6.02 -0.53
N GLN A 92 -25.02 5.62 -1.60
CA GLN A 92 -26.43 5.96 -1.82
C GLN A 92 -27.37 5.32 -0.79
N GLN A 93 -27.14 4.06 -0.44
CA GLN A 93 -27.99 3.34 0.50
C GLN A 93 -27.60 3.55 1.98
N GLY A 94 -26.45 4.18 2.25
CA GLY A 94 -25.91 4.36 3.60
C GLY A 94 -25.58 3.04 4.31
N SER A 95 -25.21 2.00 3.56
CA SER A 95 -24.96 0.66 4.10
C SER A 95 -23.97 -0.12 3.24
N LEU A 96 -23.20 -1.03 3.84
CA LEU A 96 -22.32 -1.96 3.13
C LEU A 96 -23.01 -3.26 2.70
N LYS A 97 -24.34 -3.36 2.90
CA LYS A 97 -25.13 -4.54 2.53
C LYS A 97 -25.11 -4.78 1.02
N PRO A 98 -25.38 -6.02 0.57
CA PRO A 98 -25.67 -6.27 -0.84
C PRO A 98 -26.80 -5.36 -1.33
N TYR A 99 -26.69 -4.93 -2.58
CA TYR A 99 -27.60 -4.03 -3.25
C TYR A 99 -28.15 -4.70 -4.51
N ASP A 100 -29.31 -4.25 -4.97
CA ASP A 100 -29.90 -4.75 -6.21
C ASP A 100 -29.07 -4.24 -7.39
N THR A 101 -28.59 -5.16 -8.23
CA THR A 101 -27.70 -4.85 -9.34
C THR A 101 -27.90 -5.86 -10.46
N PHE A 102 -27.68 -5.41 -11.70
CA PHE A 102 -27.74 -6.27 -12.87
C PHE A 102 -26.51 -7.19 -13.00
N SER A 103 -25.47 -6.97 -12.18
CA SER A 103 -24.19 -7.68 -12.29
C SER A 103 -23.67 -8.13 -10.92
N ASP A 104 -23.45 -9.44 -10.78
CA ASP A 104 -23.00 -10.04 -9.52
C ASP A 104 -21.56 -9.69 -9.14
N PHE A 105 -20.75 -9.12 -10.05
CA PHE A 105 -19.36 -8.76 -9.76
C PHE A 105 -19.26 -7.81 -8.56
N GLY A 106 -20.14 -6.82 -8.51
CA GLY A 106 -20.18 -5.84 -7.43
C GLY A 106 -20.58 -6.38 -6.05
N ILE A 107 -21.10 -7.60 -5.95
CA ILE A 107 -21.53 -8.21 -4.67
C ILE A 107 -20.75 -9.48 -4.30
N THR A 108 -20.01 -10.06 -5.25
CA THR A 108 -19.29 -11.34 -5.05
C THR A 108 -17.90 -11.18 -4.44
N TYR A 109 -17.13 -10.17 -4.88
CA TYR A 109 -15.73 -10.03 -4.46
C TYR A 109 -15.57 -9.43 -3.05
N PRO A 110 -14.45 -9.73 -2.35
CA PRO A 110 -14.14 -9.17 -1.03
C PRO A 110 -14.20 -7.64 -0.98
N TYR A 111 -14.46 -7.09 0.21
CA TYR A 111 -14.73 -5.66 0.39
C TYR A 111 -13.47 -4.80 0.54
N ASN A 112 -12.33 -5.39 0.90
CA ASN A 112 -11.15 -4.68 1.39
C ASN A 112 -10.70 -3.54 0.47
N ASN A 113 -10.55 -3.79 -0.83
CA ASN A 113 -10.15 -2.76 -1.80
C ASN A 113 -11.17 -1.61 -1.88
N SER A 114 -12.44 -1.96 -2.06
CA SER A 114 -13.52 -0.98 -2.17
C SER A 114 -13.68 -0.14 -0.90
N LEU A 115 -13.44 -0.70 0.28
CA LEU A 115 -13.46 0.05 1.54
C LEU A 115 -12.33 1.10 1.62
N LEU A 116 -11.11 0.76 1.18
CA LEU A 116 -10.00 1.72 1.15
C LEU A 116 -10.30 2.89 0.20
N MET A 117 -10.83 2.59 -0.99
CA MET A 117 -11.19 3.62 -1.97
C MET A 117 -12.38 4.47 -1.52
N MET A 118 -13.39 3.86 -0.87
CA MET A 118 -14.62 4.50 -0.42
C MET A 118 -14.35 5.72 0.46
N TRP A 119 -13.33 5.67 1.33
CA TRP A 119 -13.00 6.81 2.19
C TRP A 119 -12.70 8.08 1.39
N SER A 120 -11.97 7.96 0.28
CA SER A 120 -11.66 9.12 -0.55
C SER A 120 -12.91 9.68 -1.23
N MET A 121 -13.78 8.81 -1.74
CA MET A 121 -15.07 9.20 -2.33
C MET A 121 -16.02 9.83 -1.31
N LEU A 122 -16.06 9.31 -0.09
CA LEU A 122 -16.92 9.80 0.99
C LEU A 122 -16.53 11.22 1.41
N PHE A 123 -15.24 11.49 1.64
CA PHE A 123 -14.81 12.79 2.15
C PHE A 123 -14.67 13.85 1.05
N ILE A 124 -14.19 13.47 -0.12
CA ILE A 124 -13.89 14.41 -1.22
C ILE A 124 -15.09 14.54 -2.17
N HIS A 125 -16.09 13.66 -2.05
CA HIS A 125 -17.26 13.61 -2.94
C HIS A 125 -16.84 13.47 -4.42
N SER A 126 -15.73 12.76 -4.65
CA SER A 126 -15.13 12.53 -5.97
C SER A 126 -14.35 11.23 -5.99
N ASP A 127 -14.32 10.57 -7.15
CA ASP A 127 -13.55 9.36 -7.44
C ASP A 127 -12.09 9.63 -7.84
N ARG A 128 -11.66 10.90 -7.92
CA ARG A 128 -10.31 11.25 -8.41
C ARG A 128 -9.15 10.62 -7.65
N LEU A 129 -9.33 10.29 -6.36
CA LEU A 129 -8.25 9.72 -5.55
C LEU A 129 -8.28 8.20 -5.46
N VAL A 130 -9.28 7.52 -6.05
CA VAL A 130 -9.44 6.07 -5.89
C VAL A 130 -8.27 5.28 -6.47
N GLY A 131 -7.70 5.75 -7.60
CA GLY A 131 -6.53 5.12 -8.22
C GLY A 131 -5.24 5.25 -7.39
N LEU A 132 -5.20 6.16 -6.41
CA LEU A 132 -4.05 6.27 -5.52
C LEU A 132 -3.88 5.05 -4.61
N VAL A 133 -4.95 4.28 -4.37
CA VAL A 133 -4.86 3.05 -3.58
C VAL A 133 -3.92 2.04 -4.25
N GLN A 134 -4.11 1.79 -5.55
CA GLN A 134 -3.22 0.97 -6.37
C GLN A 134 -1.84 1.58 -6.53
N TRP A 135 -1.76 2.91 -6.67
CA TRP A 135 -0.48 3.61 -6.77
C TRP A 135 0.40 3.39 -5.53
N PHE A 136 -0.17 3.53 -4.33
CA PHE A 136 0.53 3.23 -3.08
C PHE A 136 0.81 1.74 -2.95
N ALA A 137 -0.09 0.86 -3.39
CA ALA A 137 0.12 -0.58 -3.37
C ALA A 137 1.33 -1.00 -4.22
N ALA A 138 1.56 -0.40 -5.38
CA ALA A 138 2.74 -0.65 -6.21
C ALA A 138 4.04 -0.37 -5.43
N ILE A 139 4.10 0.75 -4.71
CA ILE A 139 5.25 1.15 -3.89
C ILE A 139 5.42 0.19 -2.71
N LEU A 140 4.33 -0.13 -2.00
CA LEU A 140 4.36 -1.07 -0.88
C LEU A 140 4.83 -2.46 -1.31
N LEU A 141 4.38 -2.92 -2.48
CA LEU A 141 4.80 -4.18 -3.05
C LEU A 141 6.29 -4.16 -3.43
N ALA A 142 6.80 -3.09 -4.02
CA ALA A 142 8.24 -2.93 -4.28
C ALA A 142 9.07 -2.93 -2.98
N LEU A 143 8.59 -2.28 -1.93
CA LEU A 143 9.23 -2.31 -0.61
C LEU A 143 9.19 -3.72 0.01
N ALA A 144 8.09 -4.45 -0.17
CA ALA A 144 7.98 -5.84 0.26
C ALA A 144 8.94 -6.76 -0.51
N ILE A 145 9.11 -6.56 -1.82
CA ILE A 145 10.12 -7.26 -2.63
C ILE A 145 11.53 -6.99 -2.12
N TYR A 146 11.86 -5.72 -1.84
CA TYR A 146 13.14 -5.35 -1.25
C TYR A 146 13.35 -6.04 0.11
N GLY A 147 12.38 -5.94 1.02
CA GLY A 147 12.44 -6.55 2.34
C GLY A 147 12.62 -8.06 2.26
N LEU A 148 11.81 -8.73 1.45
CA LEU A 148 11.87 -10.17 1.25
C LEU A 148 13.24 -10.61 0.71
N ALA A 149 13.77 -9.92 -0.31
CA ALA A 149 15.09 -10.22 -0.85
C ALA A 149 16.21 -10.05 0.21
N THR A 150 16.10 -9.04 1.08
CA THR A 150 17.07 -8.87 2.19
C THR A 150 16.97 -9.98 3.24
N GLU A 151 15.77 -10.46 3.57
CA GLU A 151 15.59 -11.61 4.48
C GLU A 151 16.15 -12.91 3.88
N LEU A 152 16.13 -13.03 2.55
CA LEU A 152 16.77 -14.11 1.81
C LEU A 152 18.29 -13.94 1.65
N ARG A 153 18.89 -12.96 2.34
CA ARG A 153 20.35 -12.70 2.39
C ARG A 153 20.95 -12.19 1.07
N PHE A 154 20.13 -11.69 0.16
CA PHE A 154 20.65 -10.96 -1.00
C PHE A 154 21.26 -9.62 -0.58
N PRO A 155 22.35 -9.16 -1.22
CA PRO A 155 22.91 -7.83 -0.98
C PRO A 155 21.88 -6.72 -1.23
N HIS A 156 21.90 -5.67 -0.41
CA HIS A 156 20.96 -4.54 -0.50
C HIS A 156 20.85 -3.92 -1.89
N LEU A 157 21.96 -3.84 -2.64
CA LEU A 157 21.95 -3.34 -4.01
C LEU A 157 21.13 -4.23 -4.96
N GLN A 158 21.25 -5.56 -4.82
CA GLN A 158 20.50 -6.52 -5.64
C GLN A 158 19.02 -6.51 -5.27
N ALA A 159 18.71 -6.51 -3.96
CA ALA A 159 17.35 -6.37 -3.46
C ALA A 159 16.68 -5.09 -3.94
N GLY A 160 17.39 -3.95 -3.88
CA GLY A 160 16.91 -2.67 -4.36
C GLY A 160 16.71 -2.67 -5.87
N PHE A 161 17.64 -3.27 -6.62
CA PHE A 161 17.50 -3.39 -8.07
C PHE A 161 16.28 -4.23 -8.46
N SER A 162 16.02 -5.35 -7.78
CA SER A 162 14.82 -6.18 -8.00
C SER A 162 13.53 -5.38 -7.78
N ALA A 163 13.45 -4.59 -6.71
CA ALA A 163 12.29 -3.73 -6.43
C ALA A 163 12.09 -2.66 -7.52
N VAL A 164 13.18 -2.02 -7.97
CA VAL A 164 13.12 -1.00 -9.03
C VAL A 164 12.72 -1.62 -10.38
N VAL A 165 13.27 -2.78 -10.73
CA VAL A 165 12.92 -3.49 -11.97
C VAL A 165 11.45 -3.92 -11.96
N PHE A 166 10.94 -4.41 -10.83
CA PHE A 166 9.52 -4.75 -10.69
C PHE A 166 8.61 -3.56 -11.06
N LEU A 167 8.92 -2.35 -10.57
CA LEU A 167 8.15 -1.14 -10.86
C LEU A 167 8.19 -0.73 -12.35
N THR A 168 9.15 -1.24 -13.14
CA THR A 168 9.23 -1.00 -14.58
C THR A 168 8.40 -1.95 -15.42
N PHE A 169 7.82 -2.99 -14.82
CA PHE A 169 7.02 -3.95 -15.57
C PHE A 169 5.77 -3.25 -16.14
N PRO A 170 5.48 -3.42 -17.45
CA PRO A 170 4.36 -2.74 -18.09
C PRO A 170 3.03 -2.94 -17.36
N ILE A 171 2.77 -4.17 -16.90
CA ILE A 171 1.55 -4.48 -16.16
C ILE A 171 1.43 -3.68 -14.86
N VAL A 172 2.53 -3.54 -14.11
CA VAL A 172 2.55 -2.77 -12.85
C VAL A 172 2.32 -1.29 -13.13
N ILE A 173 2.96 -0.76 -14.18
CA ILE A 173 2.77 0.63 -14.61
C ILE A 173 1.30 0.90 -14.94
N PHE A 174 0.68 0.06 -15.76
CA PHE A 174 -0.71 0.25 -16.17
C PHE A 174 -1.69 0.07 -15.02
N GLU A 175 -1.52 -0.94 -14.17
CA GLU A 175 -2.43 -1.18 -13.06
C GLU A 175 -2.32 -0.10 -11.97
N SER A 176 -1.12 0.43 -11.72
CA SER A 176 -0.85 1.40 -10.64
C SER A 176 -1.66 2.70 -10.69
N ILE A 177 -2.34 2.98 -11.82
CA ILE A 177 -3.19 4.16 -12.01
C ILE A 177 -4.70 3.83 -12.07
N THR A 178 -5.07 2.58 -11.84
CA THR A 178 -6.45 2.07 -11.92
C THR A 178 -7.09 1.91 -10.53
N ALA A 179 -8.41 1.70 -10.49
CA ALA A 179 -9.15 1.36 -9.27
C ALA A 179 -9.33 -0.17 -9.08
N GLN A 180 -8.49 -0.99 -9.73
CA GLN A 180 -8.48 -2.45 -9.56
C GLN A 180 -7.91 -2.85 -8.20
N ASN A 181 -7.71 -4.14 -7.93
CA ASN A 181 -7.24 -4.63 -6.62
C ASN A 181 -5.98 -5.51 -6.65
N ASP A 182 -5.44 -5.86 -7.81
CA ASP A 182 -4.37 -6.85 -7.97
C ASP A 182 -3.08 -6.46 -7.25
N LEU A 183 -2.55 -5.25 -7.48
CA LEU A 183 -1.35 -4.76 -6.80
C LEU A 183 -1.54 -4.67 -5.29
N LEU A 184 -2.74 -4.30 -4.83
CA LEU A 184 -3.06 -4.24 -3.41
C LEU A 184 -3.04 -5.63 -2.77
N ALA A 185 -3.73 -6.59 -3.39
CA ALA A 185 -3.75 -7.98 -2.92
C ALA A 185 -2.33 -8.58 -2.90
N ALA A 186 -1.55 -8.36 -3.96
CA ALA A 186 -0.17 -8.81 -4.02
C ALA A 186 0.71 -8.14 -2.96
N SER A 187 0.52 -6.85 -2.69
CA SER A 187 1.28 -6.12 -1.66
C SER A 187 1.05 -6.73 -0.28
N PHE A 188 -0.21 -6.96 0.09
CA PHE A 188 -0.59 -7.56 1.36
C PHE A 188 -0.05 -8.98 1.53
N PHE A 189 -0.18 -9.80 0.48
CA PHE A 189 0.40 -11.13 0.46
C PHE A 189 1.93 -11.12 0.68
N LEU A 190 2.67 -10.29 -0.06
CA LEU A 190 4.13 -10.24 0.07
C LEU A 190 4.59 -9.64 1.40
N ILE A 191 3.88 -8.66 1.95
CA ILE A 191 4.15 -8.12 3.29
C ILE A 191 3.95 -9.22 4.33
N GLY A 192 2.86 -9.99 4.21
CA GLY A 192 2.60 -11.15 5.05
C GLY A 192 3.72 -12.18 5.00
N MET A 193 4.22 -12.50 3.80
CA MET A 193 5.34 -13.41 3.59
C MET A 193 6.67 -12.87 4.14
N TYR A 194 6.94 -11.58 3.96
CA TYR A 194 8.11 -10.92 4.53
C TYR A 194 8.14 -11.07 6.05
N PHE A 195 7.06 -10.71 6.73
CA PHE A 195 6.98 -10.83 8.19
C PHE A 195 6.96 -12.29 8.65
N PHE A 196 6.35 -13.20 7.87
CA PHE A 196 6.36 -14.63 8.17
C PHE A 196 7.79 -15.16 8.20
N ILE A 197 8.56 -14.94 7.13
CA ILE A 197 9.95 -15.40 7.04
C ILE A 197 10.79 -14.76 8.13
N ARG A 198 10.64 -13.45 8.34
CA ARG A 198 11.34 -12.73 9.40
C ARG A 198 11.02 -13.31 10.78
N ALA A 199 9.78 -13.69 11.06
CA ALA A 199 9.38 -14.31 12.32
C ALA A 199 10.11 -15.64 12.59
N PHE A 200 10.34 -16.47 11.57
CA PHE A 200 11.15 -17.69 11.73
C PHE A 200 12.61 -17.39 12.05
N GLN A 201 13.16 -16.31 11.48
CA GLN A 201 14.55 -15.94 11.68
C GLN A 201 14.79 -15.25 13.02
N THR A 202 13.86 -14.39 13.47
CA THR A 202 14.02 -13.55 14.65
C THR A 202 13.35 -14.14 15.91
N GLN A 203 12.42 -15.09 15.75
CA GLN A 203 11.56 -15.63 16.81
C GLN A 203 10.75 -14.55 17.57
N ASN A 204 10.45 -13.44 16.90
CA ASN A 204 9.71 -12.32 17.48
C ASN A 204 8.20 -12.45 17.28
N TYR A 205 7.45 -12.42 18.38
CA TYR A 205 5.98 -12.42 18.35
C TYR A 205 5.35 -11.29 17.52
N PRO A 206 5.86 -10.04 17.52
CA PRO A 206 5.32 -8.99 16.67
C PRO A 206 5.33 -9.34 15.17
N ASP A 207 6.36 -10.03 14.69
CA ASP A 207 6.49 -10.38 13.27
C ASP A 207 5.39 -11.41 12.88
N ILE A 208 5.02 -12.32 13.78
CA ILE A 208 3.89 -13.25 13.58
C ILE A 208 2.57 -12.48 13.50
N VAL A 209 2.36 -11.51 14.40
CA VAL A 209 1.14 -10.68 14.42
C VAL A 209 1.02 -9.87 13.13
N PHE A 210 2.11 -9.23 12.68
CA PHE A 210 2.10 -8.47 11.43
C PHE A 210 1.87 -9.36 10.21
N SER A 211 2.44 -10.57 10.18
CA SER A 211 2.17 -11.55 9.14
C SER A 211 0.68 -11.90 9.07
N ALA A 212 0.07 -12.20 10.22
CA ALA A 212 -1.35 -12.56 10.32
C ALA A 212 -2.30 -11.41 9.96
N LEU A 213 -1.94 -10.16 10.32
CA LEU A 213 -2.74 -8.97 10.02
C LEU A 213 -2.64 -8.50 8.57
N SER A 214 -1.68 -9.02 7.80
CA SER A 214 -1.46 -8.61 6.41
C SER A 214 -2.40 -9.31 5.42
N ILE A 215 -3.36 -10.12 5.87
CA ILE A 215 -4.31 -10.89 5.03
C ILE A 215 -5.71 -10.26 5.09
#